data_AF-X0YXR1-F1
#
_entry.id   AF-X0YXR1-F1
#
_cell.length_a   1.000
_cell.length_b   1.000
_cell.length_c   1.000
_cell.angle_alpha   90.00
_cell.angle_beta   90.00
_cell.angle_gamma   90.00
#
_symmetry.space_group_name_H-M   'P 1'
#
loop_
_entity.id
_entity.type
_entity.pdbx_description
1 polymer ?
#
loop_
_entity_poly.entity_id
_entity_poly.type
_entity_poly.pdbx_seq_one_letter_code
_entity_poly.pdbx_strand_id
1 'polypeptide(L)'
;GEGDIYIGTLPYRYQLTEANAAITLIEARHFGAKFLGSISYSYSGYYYNRDWLNKNEDTALRFIGTLYRVADVLSGPDKDKALETMRVHVNKASNSNFTLKQAHDINTNINPWFTMEQAKKILFTPGEKTYWNDRLKWIINCNIEKGNLKEGDVTTENHSQGEYLFNKLWGYKTKCEKDMINITRAYNENKVINKNKIRSLIEQANLNWLIRNYIDAAKLANEAKILINL
;
A
#
# COMPACT_ATOMS: atom_id res chain seq x y z
N GLY A 1 31.73 8.46 9.54
CA GLY A 1 31.37 9.69 10.25
C GLY A 1 31.99 9.62 11.62
N GLU A 2 32.43 10.75 12.18
CA GLU A 2 33.16 10.83 13.45
C GLU A 2 32.23 11.13 14.66
N GLY A 3 30.91 11.12 14.47
CA GLY A 3 29.96 11.44 15.54
C GLY A 3 29.69 10.28 16.48
N ASP A 4 29.52 10.58 17.78
CA ASP A 4 29.21 9.62 18.85
C ASP A 4 27.76 9.09 18.79
N ILE A 5 26.88 9.75 18.04
CA ILE A 5 25.47 9.39 17.89
C ILE A 5 25.13 9.23 16.41
N TYR A 6 24.68 8.02 16.05
CA TYR A 6 24.11 7.75 14.74
C TYR A 6 22.58 7.76 14.82
N ILE A 7 21.96 8.69 14.08
CA ILE A 7 20.52 8.69 13.81
C ILE A 7 20.36 8.39 12.32
N GLY A 8 19.92 7.18 11.99
CA GLY A 8 19.74 6.80 10.59
C GLY A 8 18.95 5.52 10.42
N THR A 9 18.76 5.13 9.17
CA THR A 9 17.86 4.04 8.76
C THR A 9 18.63 2.80 8.29
N LEU A 10 17.88 1.80 7.87
CA LEU A 10 18.36 0.56 7.25
C LEU A 10 18.93 0.84 5.84
N PRO A 11 19.94 0.08 5.38
CA PRO A 11 20.52 -1.11 6.00
C PRO A 11 21.73 -0.85 6.91
N TYR A 12 22.28 0.37 6.93
CA TYR A 12 23.52 0.71 7.66
C TYR A 12 23.49 0.35 9.15
N ARG A 13 22.31 0.39 9.79
CA ARG A 13 22.14 -0.09 11.17
C ARG A 13 22.64 -1.52 11.36
N TYR A 14 22.28 -2.44 10.47
CA TYR A 14 22.71 -3.84 10.62
C TYR A 14 24.22 -3.97 10.54
N GLN A 15 24.87 -3.21 9.65
CA GLN A 15 26.32 -3.20 9.53
C GLN A 15 26.99 -2.68 10.82
N LEU A 16 26.47 -1.60 11.42
CA LEU A 16 26.99 -1.03 12.66
C LEU A 16 26.85 -2.00 13.84
N THR A 17 25.71 -2.69 13.95
CA THR A 17 25.49 -3.70 14.99
C THR A 17 26.36 -4.94 14.78
N GLU A 18 26.46 -5.47 13.55
CA GLU A 18 27.29 -6.65 13.23
C GLU A 18 28.78 -6.38 13.42
N ALA A 19 29.26 -5.17 13.09
CA ALA A 19 30.64 -4.76 13.32
C ALA A 19 30.95 -4.45 14.78
N ASN A 20 29.97 -4.57 15.69
CA ASN A 20 30.06 -4.12 17.09
C ASN A 20 30.53 -2.65 17.22
N ALA A 21 30.20 -1.83 16.22
CA ALA A 21 30.64 -0.44 16.11
C ALA A 21 29.67 0.55 16.79
N ALA A 22 28.45 0.12 17.12
CA ALA A 22 27.47 0.91 17.84
C ALA A 22 26.52 0.03 18.67
N ILE A 23 26.03 0.57 19.79
CA ILE A 23 24.96 -0.02 20.60
C ILE A 23 23.65 0.64 20.22
N THR A 24 22.62 -0.16 19.90
CA THR A 24 21.30 0.41 19.62
C THR A 24 20.60 0.84 20.90
N LEU A 25 20.45 2.15 21.10
CA LEU A 25 19.76 2.71 22.27
C LEU A 25 18.23 2.59 22.18
N ILE A 26 17.66 2.91 21.01
CA ILE A 26 16.22 2.90 20.75
C ILE A 26 15.97 2.33 19.35
N GLU A 27 15.02 1.39 19.23
CA GLU A 27 14.62 0.82 17.94
C GLU A 27 13.14 1.04 17.63
N ALA A 28 12.86 1.28 16.35
CA ALA A 28 11.52 1.18 15.76
C ALA A 28 10.73 -0.04 16.29
N ARG A 29 11.38 -1.22 16.37
CA ARG A 29 10.74 -2.45 16.86
C ARG A 29 10.43 -2.45 18.36
N HIS A 30 11.20 -1.72 19.19
CA HIS A 30 10.98 -1.65 20.64
C HIS A 30 9.67 -0.95 20.99
N PHE A 31 9.27 -0.04 20.10
CA PHE A 31 7.96 0.56 20.11
C PHE A 31 6.89 -0.37 19.50
N GLY A 32 7.30 -1.17 18.50
CA GLY A 32 6.44 -2.10 17.77
C GLY A 32 5.60 -1.37 16.72
N ALA A 33 5.12 -2.10 15.70
CA ALA A 33 4.29 -1.54 14.63
C ALA A 33 3.04 -0.80 15.16
N LYS A 34 2.57 -1.16 16.36
CA LYS A 34 1.44 -0.51 17.05
C LYS A 34 1.77 0.83 17.72
N PHE A 35 3.04 1.14 18.04
CA PHE A 35 3.44 2.43 18.63
C PHE A 35 4.05 3.34 17.57
N LEU A 36 4.86 2.79 16.65
CA LEU A 36 5.27 3.55 15.47
C LEU A 36 4.05 3.95 14.63
N GLY A 37 2.97 3.18 14.69
CA GLY A 37 1.75 3.47 13.96
C GLY A 37 2.05 3.62 12.48
N SER A 38 1.56 4.70 11.87
CA SER A 38 1.89 5.00 10.48
C SER A 38 3.31 5.51 10.27
N ILE A 39 4.16 5.72 11.29
CA ILE A 39 5.60 6.06 11.14
C ILE A 39 6.38 4.93 10.46
N SER A 40 6.07 3.67 10.79
CA SER A 40 6.52 2.51 10.03
C SER A 40 5.91 2.44 8.63
N TYR A 41 4.71 3.01 8.43
CA TYR A 41 4.02 3.19 7.14
C TYR A 41 4.27 4.55 6.51
N SER A 42 5.41 5.16 6.83
CA SER A 42 5.97 6.14 5.93
C SER A 42 6.39 5.35 4.69
N TYR A 43 5.42 4.90 3.88
CA TYR A 43 5.63 4.80 2.45
C TYR A 43 6.39 6.06 2.13
N SER A 44 7.63 5.93 1.66
CA SER A 44 8.38 7.00 1.03
C SER A 44 7.35 7.79 0.24
N GLY A 45 6.97 8.98 0.74
CA GLY A 45 5.65 9.54 0.43
C GLY A 45 5.49 9.58 -1.09
N TYR A 46 4.46 8.94 -1.62
CA TYR A 46 4.17 9.08 -3.04
C TYR A 46 3.51 10.44 -3.21
N TYR A 47 4.34 11.43 -3.53
CA TYR A 47 3.90 12.78 -3.79
C TYR A 47 3.56 12.90 -5.26
N TYR A 48 2.31 13.26 -5.54
CA TYR A 48 1.90 13.68 -6.87
C TYR A 48 1.79 15.20 -6.89
N ASN A 49 2.27 15.82 -7.96
CA ASN A 49 1.87 17.19 -8.25
C ASN A 49 0.34 17.22 -8.42
N ARG A 50 -0.35 18.17 -7.78
CA ARG A 50 -1.81 18.24 -7.77
C ARG A 50 -2.41 18.36 -9.17
N ASP A 51 -1.81 19.18 -10.05
CA ASP A 51 -2.28 19.33 -11.44
C ASP A 51 -2.08 18.06 -12.24
N TRP A 52 -0.97 17.36 -11.99
CA TRP A 52 -0.75 16.05 -12.59
C TRP A 52 -1.80 15.04 -12.11
N LEU A 53 -2.07 14.97 -10.80
CA LEU A 53 -3.07 14.04 -10.24
C LEU A 53 -4.46 14.30 -10.82
N ASN A 54 -4.87 15.57 -10.90
CA ASN A 54 -6.16 15.96 -11.47
C ASN A 54 -6.33 15.51 -12.94
N LYS A 55 -5.23 15.47 -13.71
CA LYS A 55 -5.23 15.03 -15.12
C LYS A 55 -5.00 13.52 -15.30
N ASN A 56 -4.45 12.85 -14.28
CA ASN A 56 -3.93 11.47 -14.38
C ASN A 56 -4.40 10.58 -13.23
N GLU A 57 -5.58 10.83 -12.68
CA GLU A 57 -6.10 10.12 -11.51
C GLU A 57 -6.18 8.60 -11.74
N ASP A 58 -6.64 8.16 -12.92
CA ASP A 58 -6.68 6.74 -13.31
C ASP A 58 -5.29 6.08 -13.22
N THR A 59 -4.24 6.80 -13.62
CA THR A 59 -2.85 6.34 -13.52
C THR A 59 -2.39 6.25 -12.06
N ALA A 60 -2.73 7.25 -11.24
CA ALA A 60 -2.43 7.23 -9.81
C ALA A 60 -3.10 6.02 -9.11
N LEU A 61 -4.37 5.75 -9.43
CA LEU A 61 -5.10 4.59 -8.92
C LEU A 61 -4.44 3.26 -9.33
N ARG A 62 -3.93 3.14 -10.57
CA ARG A 62 -3.19 1.95 -11.03
C ARG A 62 -1.84 1.76 -10.35
N PHE A 63 -1.13 2.85 -10.05
CA PHE A 63 0.09 2.78 -9.23
C PHE A 63 -0.21 2.26 -7.83
N ILE A 64 -1.28 2.76 -7.20
CA ILE A 64 -1.74 2.26 -5.89
C ILE A 64 -2.13 0.77 -5.98
N GLY A 65 -2.81 0.35 -7.06
CA GLY A 65 -3.10 -1.07 -7.29
C GLY A 65 -1.84 -1.94 -7.36
N THR A 66 -0.79 -1.45 -8.03
CA THR A 66 0.50 -2.15 -8.13
C THR A 66 1.18 -2.26 -6.76
N LEU A 67 1.10 -1.24 -5.92
CA LEU A 67 1.60 -1.26 -4.54
C LEU A 67 0.95 -2.39 -3.73
N TYR A 68 -0.38 -2.53 -3.81
CA TYR A 68 -1.08 -3.60 -3.11
C TYR A 68 -0.80 -4.98 -3.71
N ARG A 69 -0.53 -5.07 -5.01
CA ARG A 69 -0.05 -6.31 -5.62
C ARG A 69 1.31 -6.73 -5.03
N VAL A 70 2.23 -5.79 -4.85
CA VAL A 70 3.52 -6.05 -4.19
C VAL A 70 3.29 -6.51 -2.75
N ALA A 71 2.38 -5.87 -2.02
CA ALA A 71 2.04 -6.28 -0.66
C ALA A 71 1.48 -7.71 -0.57
N ASP A 72 0.65 -8.11 -1.55
CA ASP A 72 0.12 -9.47 -1.63
C ASP A 72 1.24 -10.50 -1.90
N VAL A 73 2.19 -10.18 -2.79
CA VAL A 73 3.35 -11.04 -3.04
C VAL A 73 4.20 -11.19 -1.77
N LEU A 74 4.45 -10.07 -1.07
CA LEU A 74 5.25 -10.05 0.16
C LEU A 74 4.54 -10.64 1.39
N SER A 75 3.25 -10.94 1.26
CA SER A 75 2.43 -11.62 2.28
C SER A 75 2.06 -13.05 1.88
N GLY A 76 2.41 -13.47 0.67
CA GLY A 76 1.97 -14.72 0.05
C GLY A 76 3.08 -15.77 -0.11
N PRO A 77 2.83 -16.82 -0.92
CA PRO A 77 3.76 -17.94 -1.08
C PRO A 77 5.07 -17.58 -1.79
N ASP A 78 5.09 -16.50 -2.58
CA ASP A 78 6.30 -16.04 -3.30
C ASP A 78 7.13 -15.01 -2.52
N LYS A 79 6.83 -14.80 -1.23
CA LYS A 79 7.51 -13.81 -0.36
C LYS A 79 9.03 -13.90 -0.41
N ASP A 80 9.62 -15.09 -0.28
CA ASP A 80 11.07 -15.27 -0.21
C ASP A 80 11.75 -14.83 -1.50
N LYS A 81 11.18 -15.19 -2.65
CA LYS A 81 11.69 -14.78 -3.98
C LYS A 81 11.62 -13.26 -4.16
N ALA A 82 10.52 -12.65 -3.72
CA ALA A 82 10.36 -11.20 -3.77
C ALA A 82 11.35 -10.48 -2.86
N LEU A 83 11.50 -10.94 -1.62
CA LEU A 83 12.48 -10.39 -0.68
C LEU A 83 13.91 -10.56 -1.18
N GLU A 84 14.25 -11.70 -1.78
CA GLU A 84 15.57 -11.93 -2.37
C GLU A 84 15.84 -10.96 -3.52
N THR A 85 14.86 -10.75 -4.40
CA THR A 85 14.96 -9.78 -5.50
C THR A 85 15.16 -8.35 -4.98
N MET A 86 14.36 -7.94 -3.99
CA MET A 86 14.48 -6.62 -3.35
C MET A 86 15.84 -6.46 -2.66
N ARG A 87 16.29 -7.49 -1.93
CA ARG A 87 17.58 -7.52 -1.23
C ARG A 87 18.74 -7.30 -2.18
N VAL A 88 18.79 -8.04 -3.30
CA VAL A 88 19.85 -7.91 -4.31
C VAL A 88 19.88 -6.49 -4.88
N HIS A 89 18.71 -5.93 -5.19
CA HIS A 89 18.61 -4.57 -5.72
C HIS A 89 19.09 -3.53 -4.70
N VAL A 90 18.61 -3.59 -3.46
CA VAL A 90 18.99 -2.66 -2.38
C VAL A 90 20.49 -2.76 -2.12
N ASN A 91 21.03 -3.97 -1.96
CA ASN A 91 22.46 -4.16 -1.72
C ASN A 91 23.34 -3.55 -2.82
N LYS A 92 22.94 -3.71 -4.08
CA LYS A 92 23.61 -3.06 -5.20
C LYS A 92 23.51 -1.54 -5.14
N ALA A 93 22.33 -1.00 -4.86
CA ALA A 93 22.08 0.45 -4.88
C ALA A 93 22.72 1.20 -3.69
N SER A 94 22.74 0.59 -2.50
CA SER A 94 23.30 1.19 -1.29
C SER A 94 24.71 0.70 -0.93
N ASN A 95 25.33 -0.11 -1.80
CA ASN A 95 26.62 -0.77 -1.53
C ASN A 95 26.62 -1.48 -0.16
N SER A 96 25.57 -2.25 0.11
CA SER A 96 25.37 -2.97 1.38
C SER A 96 25.37 -4.48 1.17
N ASN A 97 25.44 -5.24 2.27
CA ASN A 97 25.51 -6.72 2.26
C ASN A 97 24.42 -7.37 3.13
N PHE A 98 23.22 -6.79 3.13
CA PHE A 98 22.11 -7.29 3.94
C PHE A 98 21.61 -8.66 3.46
N THR A 99 21.29 -9.52 4.42
CA THR A 99 20.94 -10.94 4.24
C THR A 99 19.43 -11.16 4.03
N LEU A 100 19.05 -12.30 3.46
CA LEU A 100 17.63 -12.64 3.30
C LEU A 100 16.91 -12.74 4.66
N LYS A 101 17.56 -13.29 5.69
CA LYS A 101 17.03 -13.32 7.06
C LYS A 101 16.72 -11.92 7.60
N GLN A 102 17.62 -10.97 7.38
CA GLN A 102 17.36 -9.58 7.76
C GLN A 102 16.19 -9.02 6.94
N ALA A 103 16.00 -9.43 5.68
CA ALA A 103 14.87 -8.97 4.86
C ALA A 103 13.53 -9.43 5.41
N HIS A 104 13.47 -10.67 5.87
CA HIS A 104 12.33 -11.15 6.62
C HIS A 104 12.05 -10.33 7.87
N ASP A 105 13.08 -10.00 8.64
CA ASP A 105 12.96 -9.19 9.86
C ASP A 105 12.46 -7.77 9.56
N ILE A 106 12.99 -7.10 8.52
CA ILE A 106 12.51 -5.79 8.09
C ILE A 106 11.03 -5.87 7.70
N ASN A 107 10.68 -6.79 6.78
CA ASN A 107 9.33 -6.94 6.25
C ASN A 107 8.30 -7.40 7.29
N THR A 108 8.72 -7.94 8.43
CA THR A 108 7.79 -8.47 9.44
C THR A 108 7.69 -7.54 10.65
N ASN A 109 8.83 -7.01 11.10
CA ASN A 109 8.92 -6.35 12.40
C ASN A 109 9.17 -4.84 12.31
N ILE A 110 9.65 -4.33 11.18
CA ILE A 110 10.06 -2.91 11.05
C ILE A 110 9.15 -2.15 10.09
N ASN A 111 8.94 -2.67 8.89
CA ASN A 111 8.13 -2.05 7.84
C ASN A 111 7.29 -3.12 7.13
N PRO A 112 6.17 -3.55 7.74
CA PRO A 112 5.33 -4.57 7.15
C PRO A 112 4.59 -4.06 5.93
N TRP A 113 4.47 -4.87 4.89
CA TRP A 113 3.59 -4.55 3.77
C TRP A 113 2.18 -5.01 4.09
N PHE A 114 1.23 -4.08 4.12
CA PHE A 114 -0.17 -4.42 4.32
C PHE A 114 -0.87 -4.67 3.00
N THR A 115 -1.62 -5.77 2.94
CA THR A 115 -2.59 -5.99 1.87
C THR A 115 -3.65 -4.89 1.89
N MET A 116 -4.41 -4.75 0.79
CA MET A 116 -5.44 -3.71 0.70
C MET A 116 -6.50 -3.85 1.81
N GLU A 117 -6.88 -5.07 2.14
CA GLU A 117 -7.82 -5.44 3.20
C GLU A 117 -7.29 -5.04 4.58
N GLN A 118 -6.02 -5.35 4.86
CA GLN A 118 -5.37 -4.96 6.11
C GLN A 118 -5.31 -3.44 6.22
N ALA A 119 -4.87 -2.75 5.16
CA ALA A 119 -4.79 -1.30 5.12
C ALA A 119 -6.17 -0.65 5.34
N LYS A 120 -7.25 -1.17 4.73
CA LYS A 120 -8.61 -0.67 4.98
C LYS A 120 -8.93 -0.74 6.47
N LYS A 121 -8.69 -1.90 7.08
CA LYS A 121 -9.05 -2.17 8.47
C LYS A 121 -8.26 -1.31 9.46
N ILE A 122 -6.96 -1.10 9.25
CA ILE A 122 -6.10 -0.54 10.30
C ILE A 122 -5.59 0.87 10.00
N LEU A 123 -5.41 1.21 8.72
CA LEU A 123 -4.87 2.51 8.33
C LEU A 123 -5.97 3.50 7.96
N PHE A 124 -7.05 3.05 7.30
CA PHE A 124 -8.12 3.88 6.75
C PHE A 124 -9.48 3.66 7.43
N THR A 125 -9.46 3.35 8.74
CA THR A 125 -10.65 3.21 9.58
C THR A 125 -10.51 4.12 10.81
N PRO A 126 -11.38 5.14 10.96
CA PRO A 126 -11.38 6.00 12.14
C PRO A 126 -11.55 5.20 13.44
N GLY A 127 -10.83 5.59 14.49
CA GLY A 127 -10.84 4.93 15.80
C GLY A 127 -9.84 3.79 15.95
N GLU A 128 -9.23 3.33 14.87
CA GLU A 128 -8.12 2.37 14.93
C GLU A 128 -6.84 3.06 15.38
N LYS A 129 -6.03 2.39 16.21
CA LYS A 129 -4.79 2.95 16.78
C LYS A 129 -3.81 3.42 15.70
N THR A 130 -3.86 2.81 14.52
CA THR A 130 -2.97 3.11 13.40
C THR A 130 -3.64 3.97 12.32
N TYR A 131 -4.79 4.57 12.61
CA TYR A 131 -5.49 5.44 11.67
C TYR A 131 -4.56 6.57 11.21
N TRP A 132 -4.36 6.68 9.90
CA TRP A 132 -3.32 7.53 9.32
C TRP A 132 -3.53 9.01 9.68
N ASN A 133 -4.79 9.44 9.76
CA ASN A 133 -5.18 10.82 9.99
C ASN A 133 -4.83 11.30 11.40
N ASP A 134 -4.97 10.42 12.40
CA ASP A 134 -4.63 10.75 13.79
C ASP A 134 -3.14 11.03 13.96
N ARG A 135 -2.27 10.30 13.24
CA ARG A 135 -0.85 10.63 13.17
C ARG A 135 -0.62 11.98 12.52
N LEU A 136 -1.29 12.29 11.41
CA LEU A 136 -1.09 13.56 10.73
C LEU A 136 -1.49 14.73 11.64
N LYS A 137 -2.60 14.62 12.37
CA LYS A 137 -3.00 15.58 13.40
C LYS A 137 -1.91 15.75 14.46
N TRP A 138 -1.37 14.65 14.98
CA TRP A 138 -0.28 14.69 15.95
C TRP A 138 0.97 15.41 15.41
N ILE A 139 1.40 15.12 14.17
CA ILE A 139 2.55 15.79 13.54
C ILE A 139 2.31 17.29 13.38
N ILE A 140 1.11 17.69 12.94
CA ILE A 140 0.74 19.10 12.80
C ILE A 140 0.82 19.78 14.18
N ASN A 141 0.19 19.19 15.21
CA ASN A 141 0.19 19.73 16.56
C ASN A 141 1.62 19.87 17.13
N CYS A 142 2.48 18.87 16.96
CA CYS A 142 3.87 18.96 17.40
C CYS A 142 4.65 20.09 16.70
N ASN A 143 4.31 20.44 15.46
CA ASN A 143 4.94 21.57 14.76
C ASN A 143 4.36 22.91 15.20
N ILE A 144 3.06 22.96 15.53
CA ILE A 144 2.43 24.15 16.14
C ILE A 144 3.05 24.43 17.51
N GLU A 145 3.15 23.42 18.38
CA GLU A 145 3.76 23.53 19.71
C GLU A 145 5.22 24.01 19.67
N LYS A 146 5.96 23.66 18.61
CA LYS A 146 7.34 24.11 18.39
C LYS A 146 7.45 25.49 17.74
N GLY A 147 6.33 26.12 17.39
CA GLY A 147 6.31 27.41 16.67
C GLY A 147 6.73 27.31 15.20
N ASN A 148 6.82 26.12 14.62
CA ASN A 148 7.15 25.91 13.21
C ASN A 148 5.96 26.19 12.28
N LEU A 149 4.74 26.02 12.79
CA LEU A 149 3.47 26.29 12.10
C LEU A 149 2.56 27.12 13.00
N LYS A 150 1.70 27.95 12.43
CA LYS A 150 0.60 28.56 13.18
C LYS A 150 -0.61 27.64 13.16
N GLU A 151 -1.46 27.78 14.17
CA GLU A 151 -2.74 27.08 14.20
C GLU A 151 -3.58 27.47 12.98
N GLY A 152 -4.13 26.46 12.28
CA GLY A 152 -4.91 26.64 11.06
C GLY A 152 -4.11 26.74 9.76
N ASP A 153 -2.77 26.91 9.79
CA ASP A 153 -1.95 26.96 8.57
C ASP A 153 -2.03 25.66 7.76
N VAL A 154 -2.16 24.53 8.44
CA VAL A 154 -2.25 23.20 7.84
C VAL A 154 -3.36 22.40 8.50
N THR A 155 -4.27 21.86 7.69
CA THR A 155 -5.29 20.90 8.12
C THR A 155 -5.03 19.51 7.54
N THR A 156 -5.59 18.49 8.19
CA THR A 156 -5.50 17.11 7.68
C THR A 156 -6.34 16.88 6.43
N GLU A 157 -7.38 17.69 6.23
CA GLU A 157 -8.25 17.63 5.05
C GLU A 157 -7.46 17.91 3.77
N ASN A 158 -6.49 18.83 3.84
CA ASN A 158 -5.58 19.15 2.74
C ASN A 158 -4.68 17.97 2.31
N HIS A 159 -4.61 16.92 3.13
CA HIS A 159 -3.76 15.74 2.94
C HIS A 159 -4.57 14.44 2.76
N SER A 160 -5.90 14.54 2.64
CA SER A 160 -6.81 13.41 2.48
C SER A 160 -6.75 12.70 1.13
N GLN A 161 -5.96 13.20 0.18
CA GLN A 161 -5.89 12.67 -1.19
C GLN A 161 -5.49 11.18 -1.23
N GLY A 162 -4.58 10.75 -0.35
CA GLY A 162 -4.23 9.34 -0.24
C GLY A 162 -5.40 8.44 0.17
N GLU A 163 -6.17 8.86 1.19
CA GLU A 163 -7.37 8.16 1.64
C GLU A 163 -8.49 8.20 0.58
N TYR A 164 -8.67 9.34 -0.10
CA TYR A 164 -9.62 9.45 -1.22
C TYR A 164 -9.29 8.45 -2.33
N LEU A 165 -8.05 8.44 -2.82
CA LEU A 165 -7.62 7.51 -3.87
C LEU A 165 -7.73 6.05 -3.42
N PHE A 166 -7.35 5.74 -2.18
CA PHE A 166 -7.52 4.41 -1.61
C PHE A 166 -8.98 3.97 -1.60
N ASN A 167 -9.87 4.80 -1.05
CA ASN A 167 -11.31 4.48 -0.97
C ASN A 167 -11.94 4.39 -2.36
N LYS A 168 -11.50 5.20 -3.33
CA LYS A 168 -11.93 5.11 -4.73
C LYS A 168 -11.51 3.78 -5.37
N LEU A 169 -10.26 3.38 -5.19
CA LEU A 169 -9.78 2.07 -5.66
C LEU A 169 -10.51 0.91 -4.99
N TRP A 170 -10.77 1.02 -3.68
CA TRP A 170 -11.54 0.04 -2.90
C TRP A 170 -12.98 -0.08 -3.43
N GLY A 171 -13.59 1.04 -3.82
CA GLY A 171 -14.88 1.07 -4.50
C GLY A 171 -14.88 0.27 -5.80
N TYR A 172 -13.86 0.44 -6.65
CA TYR A 172 -13.72 -0.36 -7.87
C TYR A 172 -13.59 -1.86 -7.57
N LYS A 173 -12.75 -2.23 -6.60
CA LYS A 173 -12.57 -3.62 -6.16
C LYS A 173 -13.88 -4.26 -5.74
N THR A 174 -14.56 -3.65 -4.77
CA THR A 174 -15.79 -4.20 -4.17
C THR A 174 -16.96 -4.22 -5.17
N LYS A 175 -17.07 -3.21 -6.03
CA LYS A 175 -18.06 -3.20 -7.12
C LYS A 175 -17.80 -4.35 -8.09
N CYS A 176 -16.55 -4.52 -8.54
CA CYS A 176 -16.17 -5.61 -9.44
C CYS A 176 -16.51 -6.98 -8.83
N GLU A 177 -16.14 -7.23 -7.57
CA GLU A 177 -16.43 -8.49 -6.87
C GLU A 177 -17.94 -8.79 -6.85
N LYS A 178 -18.75 -7.80 -6.47
CA LYS A 178 -20.21 -7.93 -6.44
C LYS A 178 -20.81 -8.19 -7.81
N ASP A 179 -20.38 -7.44 -8.83
CA ASP A 179 -20.90 -7.60 -10.19
C ASP A 179 -20.50 -8.97 -10.76
N MET A 180 -19.26 -9.42 -10.55
CA MET A 180 -18.75 -10.71 -11.04
C MET A 180 -19.50 -11.93 -10.47
N ILE A 181 -19.95 -11.87 -9.21
CA ILE A 181 -20.81 -12.92 -8.62
C ILE A 181 -22.12 -13.04 -9.41
N ASN A 182 -22.78 -11.90 -9.69
CA ASN A 182 -24.06 -11.89 -10.40
C ASN A 182 -23.93 -12.32 -11.85
N ILE A 183 -22.88 -11.83 -12.54
CA ILE A 183 -22.54 -12.18 -13.92
C ILE A 183 -22.31 -13.68 -14.05
N THR A 184 -21.47 -14.25 -13.18
CA THR A 184 -21.12 -15.68 -13.21
C THR A 184 -22.35 -16.57 -12.97
N ARG A 185 -23.20 -16.19 -12.01
CA ARG A 185 -24.47 -16.88 -11.75
C ARG A 185 -25.38 -16.87 -12.99
N ALA A 186 -25.64 -15.71 -13.57
CA ALA A 186 -26.52 -15.59 -14.72
C ALA A 186 -25.96 -16.29 -15.98
N TYR A 187 -24.63 -16.28 -16.15
CA TYR A 187 -23.93 -17.04 -17.19
C TYR A 187 -24.18 -18.55 -17.04
N ASN A 188 -24.03 -19.10 -15.83
CA ASN A 188 -24.23 -20.53 -15.55
C ASN A 188 -25.69 -20.97 -15.66
N GLU A 189 -26.64 -20.08 -15.37
CA GLU A 189 -28.08 -20.32 -15.54
C GLU A 189 -28.54 -20.26 -17.01
N ASN A 190 -27.62 -20.09 -17.96
CA ASN A 190 -27.88 -19.98 -19.40
C ASN A 190 -28.83 -18.83 -19.80
N LYS A 191 -28.95 -17.78 -18.98
CA LYS A 191 -29.85 -16.63 -19.21
C LYS A 191 -29.28 -15.60 -20.20
N VAL A 192 -28.38 -16.01 -21.10
CA VAL A 192 -27.50 -15.10 -21.85
C VAL A 192 -27.43 -15.43 -23.34
N ILE A 193 -27.67 -14.39 -24.15
CA ILE A 193 -27.81 -14.50 -25.61
C ILE A 193 -26.44 -14.57 -26.32
N ASN A 194 -25.35 -14.09 -25.67
CA ASN A 194 -24.00 -14.09 -26.24
C ASN A 194 -22.94 -14.65 -25.27
N LYS A 195 -22.98 -15.98 -25.04
CA LYS A 195 -22.10 -16.66 -24.09
C LYS A 195 -20.61 -16.44 -24.36
N ASN A 196 -20.18 -16.51 -25.63
CA ASN A 196 -18.75 -16.39 -25.96
C ASN A 196 -18.21 -15.00 -25.60
N LYS A 197 -18.93 -13.92 -25.94
CA LYS A 197 -18.51 -12.56 -25.58
C LYS A 197 -18.48 -12.38 -24.06
N ILE A 198 -19.51 -12.83 -23.36
CA ILE A 198 -19.60 -12.70 -21.89
C ILE A 198 -18.47 -13.48 -21.21
N ARG A 199 -18.19 -14.70 -21.66
CA ARG A 199 -17.08 -15.50 -21.14
C ARG A 199 -15.74 -14.76 -21.29
N SER A 200 -15.47 -14.18 -22.46
CA SER A 200 -14.23 -13.42 -22.68
C SER A 200 -14.12 -12.21 -21.75
N LEU A 201 -15.22 -11.48 -21.53
CA LEU A 201 -15.24 -10.35 -20.59
C LEU A 201 -14.99 -10.80 -19.14
N ILE A 202 -15.58 -11.92 -18.71
CA ILE A 202 -15.35 -12.52 -17.39
C ILE A 202 -13.85 -12.88 -17.22
N GLU A 203 -13.27 -13.56 -18.20
CA GLU A 203 -11.86 -13.97 -18.19
C GLU A 203 -10.93 -12.75 -18.10
N GLN A 204 -11.18 -11.72 -18.90
CA GLN A 204 -10.39 -10.48 -18.88
C GLN A 204 -10.57 -9.68 -17.58
N ALA A 205 -11.79 -9.62 -17.03
CA ALA A 205 -12.06 -8.96 -15.76
C ALA A 205 -11.30 -9.65 -14.61
N ASN A 206 -11.33 -10.99 -14.57
CA ASN A 206 -10.59 -11.79 -13.61
C ASN A 206 -9.07 -11.56 -13.73
N LEU A 207 -8.53 -11.55 -14.95
CA LEU A 207 -7.11 -11.28 -15.17
C LEU A 207 -6.71 -9.90 -14.61
N ASN A 208 -7.50 -8.86 -14.91
CA ASN A 208 -7.24 -7.51 -14.41
C ASN A 208 -7.38 -7.42 -12.88
N TRP A 209 -8.34 -8.12 -12.30
CA TRP A 209 -8.53 -8.16 -10.84
C TRP A 209 -7.34 -8.83 -10.12
N LEU A 210 -6.81 -9.92 -10.69
CA LEU A 210 -5.64 -10.64 -10.16
C LEU A 210 -4.40 -9.77 -10.11
N ILE A 211 -4.21 -8.90 -11.11
CA ILE A 211 -3.08 -7.96 -11.14
C ILE A 211 -3.38 -6.62 -10.45
N ARG A 212 -4.50 -6.52 -9.71
CA ARG A 212 -4.95 -5.33 -8.98
C ARG A 212 -5.25 -4.12 -9.87
N ASN A 213 -5.50 -4.35 -11.15
CA ASN A 213 -6.04 -3.36 -12.07
C ASN A 213 -7.57 -3.28 -11.93
N TYR A 214 -8.04 -2.87 -10.76
CA TYR A 214 -9.46 -2.90 -10.41
C TYR A 214 -10.33 -1.98 -11.26
N ILE A 215 -9.75 -0.93 -11.84
CA ILE A 215 -10.47 0.00 -12.73
C ILE A 215 -10.95 -0.75 -13.97
N ASP A 216 -10.04 -1.44 -14.66
CA ASP A 216 -10.39 -2.17 -15.89
C ASP A 216 -11.21 -3.41 -15.58
N ALA A 217 -10.90 -4.10 -14.48
CA ALA A 217 -11.71 -5.22 -14.01
C ALA A 217 -13.18 -4.80 -13.82
N ALA A 218 -13.42 -3.66 -13.15
CA ALA A 218 -14.76 -3.13 -12.93
C ALA A 218 -15.43 -2.66 -14.23
N LYS A 219 -14.69 -2.05 -15.17
CA LYS A 219 -15.22 -1.65 -16.50
C LYS A 219 -15.68 -2.88 -17.30
N LEU A 220 -14.84 -3.92 -17.36
CA LEU A 220 -15.15 -5.18 -18.06
C LEU A 220 -16.32 -5.92 -17.42
N ALA A 221 -16.36 -5.99 -16.08
CA ALA A 221 -17.50 -6.56 -15.36
C ALA A 221 -18.80 -5.79 -15.67
N ASN A 222 -18.75 -4.46 -15.71
CA ASN A 222 -19.92 -3.65 -16.05
C ASN A 222 -20.39 -3.86 -17.50
N GLU A 223 -19.48 -4.02 -18.47
CA GLU A 223 -19.85 -4.37 -19.85
C GLU A 223 -20.53 -5.75 -19.90
N ALA A 224 -19.96 -6.75 -19.22
CA ALA A 224 -20.57 -8.07 -19.13
C ALA A 224 -21.96 -8.00 -18.50
N LYS A 225 -22.11 -7.23 -17.41
CA LYS A 225 -23.40 -7.02 -16.74
C LYS A 225 -24.47 -6.46 -17.67
N ILE A 226 -24.15 -5.42 -18.45
CA ILE A 226 -25.06 -4.82 -19.44
C ILE A 226 -25.53 -5.87 -20.46
N LEU A 227 -24.62 -6.73 -20.94
CA LEU A 227 -24.95 -7.78 -21.92
C LEU A 227 -25.86 -8.89 -21.35
N ILE A 228 -25.98 -8.98 -20.03
CA ILE A 228 -26.80 -9.98 -19.33
C ILE A 228 -28.17 -9.39 -18.94
N ASN A 229 -28.42 -8.10 -19.24
CA ASN A 229 -29.61 -7.35 -18.79
C ASN A 229 -29.78 -7.36 -17.26
N LEU A 230 -28.68 -7.24 -16.51
CA LEU A 230 -28.63 -7.06 -15.04
C LEU A 230 -28.26 -5.63 -14.65
#